data_AF-A0A3L7TLZ1-F1
#
_entry.id   AF-A0A3L7TLZ1-F1
#
_cell.length_a   1.000
_cell.length_b   1.000
_cell.length_c   1.000
_cell.angle_alpha   90.00
_cell.angle_beta   90.00
_cell.angle_gamma   90.00
#
_symmetry.space_group_name_H-M   'P 1'
#
loop_
_entity.id
_entity.type
_entity.pdbx_description
1 polymer ?
#
loop_
_entity_poly.entity_id
_entity_poly.type
_entity_poly.pdbx_seq_one_letter_code
_entity_poly.pdbx_strand_id
1 'polypeptide(L)'
;MLPTPPSREGQLGFLYVPPYRVQGISVAGEQTVIQIPELDLVFDMGQCTRASLSSPTVALSHAHMDHLGGLPYWFSQRYFQKIGGETHMPDRADGKPRVPVGRCVCHPELEPHLRAMMRAWEPLERQRTPFEIVALAPESDLEIKNNILLRAVATKHTVPSLGFAVLERRSKLKEEYRDLPQEMLRDLRSRGTEITRMVDIPLIAYTGDTAPGEYLVRDEFADAKIMIAECTFFEPDHGDRARTGMHLHIDDIIRMLPVWKAEAIVLVHASRRTTIHYARERIEALAGADAARIHLLMDHRTNRMRYEQQVAVAQATADETARRKSGIVNPEVDPSTAQTNEALHQPSEALSQPSEALSAPTHETDESQVSADVESPSS
;
A
#
# COMPACT_ATOMS: atom_id res chain seq x y z
N MET A 1 -38.76 -16.21 -13.79
CA MET A 1 -37.30 -16.17 -13.66
C MET A 1 -37.00 -15.45 -12.36
N LEU A 2 -36.26 -16.06 -11.43
CA LEU A 2 -35.90 -15.39 -10.18
C LEU A 2 -34.83 -14.34 -10.47
N PRO A 3 -34.95 -13.10 -9.96
CA PRO A 3 -33.92 -12.09 -10.16
C PRO A 3 -32.62 -12.50 -9.48
N THR A 4 -31.48 -12.18 -10.10
CA THR A 4 -30.18 -12.35 -9.46
C THR A 4 -30.07 -11.46 -8.23
N PRO A 5 -29.48 -11.95 -7.12
CA PRO A 5 -29.16 -11.11 -5.97
C PRO A 5 -28.32 -9.89 -6.38
N PRO A 6 -28.39 -8.77 -5.64
CA PRO A 6 -27.54 -7.62 -5.89
C PRO A 6 -26.06 -8.00 -5.76
N SER A 7 -25.19 -7.26 -6.44
CA SER A 7 -23.75 -7.35 -6.23
C SER A 7 -23.43 -7.10 -4.76
N ARG A 8 -22.63 -7.98 -4.13
CA ARG A 8 -22.17 -7.78 -2.75
C ARG A 8 -21.34 -6.50 -2.67
N GLU A 9 -21.49 -5.77 -1.56
CA GLU A 9 -20.57 -4.68 -1.22
C GLU A 9 -19.14 -5.20 -1.08
N GLY A 10 -18.16 -4.34 -1.38
CA GLY A 10 -16.75 -4.70 -1.31
C GLY A 10 -16.33 -5.13 0.10
N GLN A 11 -15.65 -6.27 0.21
CA GLN A 11 -15.02 -6.69 1.46
C GLN A 11 -13.77 -5.83 1.71
N LEU A 12 -13.46 -5.56 2.99
CA LEU A 12 -12.20 -4.91 3.37
C LEU A 12 -11.02 -5.80 2.95
N GLY A 13 -10.15 -5.30 2.09
CA GLY A 13 -8.84 -5.87 1.80
C GLY A 13 -7.93 -5.80 3.02
N PHE A 14 -7.08 -6.79 3.21
CA PHE A 14 -6.17 -6.89 4.36
C PHE A 14 -4.87 -7.56 3.96
N LEU A 15 -3.76 -6.93 4.29
CA LEU A 15 -2.40 -7.43 4.13
C LEU A 15 -1.59 -7.11 5.38
N TYR A 16 -0.89 -8.12 5.89
CA TYR A 16 0.06 -7.93 6.98
C TYR A 16 1.49 -7.95 6.43
N VAL A 17 2.16 -6.81 6.50
CA VAL A 17 3.56 -6.61 6.09
C VAL A 17 4.32 -6.13 7.33
N PRO A 18 4.91 -7.06 8.12
CA PRO A 18 5.38 -6.75 9.46
C PRO A 18 6.28 -5.50 9.54
N PRO A 19 6.04 -4.59 10.50
CA PRO A 19 5.01 -4.65 11.55
C PRO A 19 3.64 -4.08 11.16
N TYR A 20 3.45 -3.63 9.91
CA TYR A 20 2.31 -2.83 9.48
C TYR A 20 1.16 -3.67 8.92
N ARG A 21 -0.07 -3.26 9.24
CA ARG A 21 -1.27 -3.71 8.54
C ARG A 21 -1.62 -2.70 7.46
N VAL A 22 -1.82 -3.19 6.24
CA VAL A 22 -2.40 -2.44 5.13
C VAL A 22 -3.82 -2.97 4.92
N GLN A 23 -4.83 -2.16 5.26
CA GLN A 23 -6.23 -2.60 5.17
C GLN A 23 -7.12 -1.52 4.58
N GLY A 24 -8.05 -1.88 3.71
CA GLY A 24 -8.79 -0.87 2.97
C GLY A 24 -9.65 -1.41 1.86
N ILE A 25 -10.30 -0.51 1.14
CA ILE A 25 -11.00 -0.81 -0.12
C ILE A 25 -10.46 0.16 -1.15
N SER A 26 -10.08 -0.34 -2.33
CA SER A 26 -9.65 0.51 -3.43
C SER A 26 -10.05 -0.10 -4.77
N VAL A 27 -10.95 0.58 -5.47
CA VAL A 27 -11.51 0.21 -6.77
C VAL A 27 -11.67 1.49 -7.59
N ALA A 28 -11.09 1.50 -8.79
CA ALA A 28 -11.01 2.72 -9.59
C ALA A 28 -12.38 3.31 -9.93
N GLY A 29 -12.54 4.61 -9.69
CA GLY A 29 -13.77 5.35 -9.97
C GLY A 29 -14.92 5.03 -9.01
N GLU A 30 -14.70 4.20 -7.98
CA GLU A 30 -15.74 3.86 -7.00
C GLU A 30 -15.36 4.37 -5.61
N GLN A 31 -14.23 3.92 -5.08
CA GLN A 31 -13.77 4.31 -3.74
C GLN A 31 -12.34 3.82 -3.46
N THR A 32 -11.56 4.67 -2.79
CA THR A 32 -10.25 4.38 -2.23
C THR A 32 -10.17 4.86 -0.79
N VAL A 33 -9.84 3.96 0.12
CA VAL A 33 -9.59 4.23 1.54
C VAL A 33 -8.65 3.16 2.06
N ILE A 34 -7.44 3.53 2.46
CA ILE A 34 -6.39 2.59 2.86
C ILE A 34 -5.83 3.02 4.21
N GLN A 35 -6.04 2.22 5.23
CA GLN A 35 -5.60 2.50 6.59
C GLN A 35 -4.31 1.74 6.93
N ILE A 36 -3.42 2.46 7.63
CA ILE A 36 -2.28 1.90 8.36
C ILE A 36 -2.48 2.15 9.86
N PRO A 37 -3.08 1.20 10.60
CA PRO A 37 -3.46 1.41 12.00
C PRO A 37 -2.29 1.76 12.92
N GLU A 38 -1.13 1.13 12.72
CA GLU A 38 0.06 1.36 13.56
C GLU A 38 0.57 2.81 13.49
N LEU A 39 0.25 3.51 12.40
CA LEU A 39 0.68 4.88 12.11
C LEU A 39 -0.44 5.90 12.30
N ASP A 40 -1.63 5.48 12.79
CA ASP A 40 -2.77 6.37 13.02
C ASP A 40 -3.19 7.15 11.75
N LEU A 41 -2.98 6.52 10.60
CA LEU A 41 -3.07 7.13 9.28
C LEU A 41 -4.03 6.39 8.35
N VAL A 42 -4.77 7.14 7.55
CA VAL A 42 -5.57 6.67 6.42
C VAL A 42 -5.14 7.45 5.18
N PHE A 43 -4.85 6.77 4.08
CA PHE A 43 -4.70 7.36 2.77
C PHE A 43 -6.07 7.36 2.08
N ASP A 44 -6.49 8.55 1.67
CA ASP A 44 -7.80 8.85 1.08
C ASP A 44 -9.01 8.43 1.93
N MET A 45 -10.19 8.89 1.53
CA MET A 45 -11.46 8.66 2.20
C MET A 45 -12.62 8.67 1.20
N GLY A 46 -12.54 7.84 0.16
CA GLY A 46 -13.64 7.61 -0.77
C GLY A 46 -14.90 7.05 -0.09
N GLN A 47 -14.68 6.18 0.90
CA GLN A 47 -15.72 5.62 1.75
C GLN A 47 -15.23 5.59 3.20
N CYS A 48 -16.11 5.90 4.15
CA CYS A 48 -15.83 5.70 5.56
C CYS A 48 -16.08 4.23 5.95
N THR A 49 -15.01 3.45 6.13
CA THR A 49 -15.12 2.09 6.66
C THR A 49 -15.09 2.10 8.18
N ARG A 50 -15.55 1.02 8.82
CA ARG A 50 -15.39 0.86 10.28
C ARG A 50 -13.92 0.89 10.70
N ALA A 51 -13.03 0.38 9.85
CA ALA A 51 -11.59 0.37 10.08
C ALA A 51 -11.04 1.80 10.09
N SER A 52 -11.35 2.62 9.08
CA SER A 52 -10.82 3.97 8.94
C SER A 52 -11.23 4.93 10.08
N LEU A 53 -12.30 4.59 10.82
CA LEU A 53 -12.73 5.36 11.99
C LEU A 53 -11.75 5.33 13.16
N SER A 54 -10.80 4.39 13.26
CA SER A 54 -9.87 4.38 14.40
C SER A 54 -8.70 5.35 14.24
N SER A 55 -8.26 5.61 13.01
CA SER A 55 -7.13 6.50 12.73
C SER A 55 -7.58 7.98 12.70
N PRO A 56 -6.91 8.91 13.43
CA PRO A 56 -7.27 10.34 13.48
C PRO A 56 -6.77 11.19 12.31
N THR A 57 -5.84 10.68 11.49
CA THR A 57 -5.26 11.45 10.36
C THR A 57 -5.65 10.82 9.04
N VAL A 58 -6.21 11.62 8.13
CA VAL A 58 -6.39 11.28 6.71
C VAL A 58 -5.36 12.05 5.90
N ALA A 59 -4.60 11.38 5.05
CA ALA A 59 -3.76 11.98 4.01
C ALA A 59 -4.48 11.83 2.68
N LEU A 60 -5.09 12.92 2.21
CA LEU A 60 -5.87 12.98 0.97
C LEU A 60 -4.93 13.28 -0.19
N SER A 61 -4.82 12.33 -1.13
CA SER A 61 -4.02 12.47 -2.34
C SER A 61 -4.59 13.54 -3.26
N HIS A 62 -5.89 13.48 -3.54
CA HIS A 62 -6.59 14.41 -4.42
C HIS A 62 -8.11 14.41 -4.18
N ALA A 63 -8.84 15.29 -4.87
CA ALA A 63 -10.24 15.59 -4.56
C ALA A 63 -11.30 14.91 -5.47
N HIS A 64 -10.95 13.84 -6.21
CA HIS A 64 -11.99 13.06 -6.89
C HIS A 64 -12.90 12.37 -5.88
N MET A 65 -14.16 12.14 -6.29
CA MET A 65 -15.23 11.68 -5.40
C MET A 65 -14.94 10.31 -4.78
N ASP A 66 -14.29 9.42 -5.51
CA ASP A 66 -13.84 8.12 -5.05
C ASP A 66 -12.64 8.19 -4.10
N HIS A 67 -12.01 9.35 -3.90
CA HIS A 67 -10.96 9.55 -2.89
C HIS A 67 -11.40 10.46 -1.74
N LEU A 68 -12.46 11.25 -1.93
CA LEU A 68 -12.91 12.28 -0.98
C LEU A 68 -14.31 12.03 -0.40
N GLY A 69 -15.20 11.34 -1.11
CA GLY A 69 -16.65 11.36 -0.89
C GLY A 69 -17.10 10.94 0.52
N GLY A 70 -16.33 10.08 1.18
CA GLY A 70 -16.57 9.61 2.55
C GLY A 70 -16.09 10.55 3.64
N LEU A 71 -15.31 11.60 3.32
CA LEU A 71 -14.66 12.47 4.31
C LEU A 71 -15.65 13.19 5.25
N PRO A 72 -16.75 13.83 4.77
CA PRO A 72 -17.70 14.47 5.66
C PRO A 72 -18.35 13.48 6.63
N TYR A 73 -18.72 12.30 6.12
CA TYR A 73 -19.32 11.25 6.93
C TYR A 73 -18.33 10.67 7.93
N TRP A 74 -17.05 10.52 7.58
CA TRP A 74 -16.00 10.08 8.50
C TRP A 74 -15.85 11.04 9.70
N PHE A 75 -15.80 12.35 9.46
CA PHE A 75 -15.80 13.34 10.55
C PHE A 75 -17.08 13.25 11.40
N SER A 76 -18.25 13.18 10.76
CA SER A 76 -19.55 13.07 11.44
C SER A 76 -19.63 11.81 12.33
N GLN A 77 -19.17 10.66 11.83
CA GLN A 77 -19.14 9.40 12.57
C GLN A 77 -18.16 9.41 13.74
N ARG A 78 -16.96 9.95 13.56
CA ARG A 78 -16.01 10.09 14.68
C ARG A 78 -16.57 11.00 15.77
N TYR A 79 -17.24 12.08 15.38
CA TYR A 79 -17.92 12.97 16.33
C TYR A 79 -19.07 12.27 17.06
N PHE A 80 -19.96 11.60 16.32
CA PHE A 80 -21.11 10.87 16.86
C PHE A 80 -20.69 9.75 17.84
N GLN A 81 -19.66 8.99 17.48
CA GLN A 81 -19.14 7.89 18.30
C GLN A 81 -18.15 8.37 19.39
N LYS A 82 -17.92 9.69 19.51
CA LYS A 82 -16.99 10.29 20.46
C LYS A 82 -15.57 9.72 20.36
N ILE A 83 -15.12 9.49 19.13
CA ILE A 83 -13.79 8.99 18.78
C ILE A 83 -12.85 10.19 18.54
N GLY A 84 -11.81 10.29 19.36
CA GLY A 84 -10.81 11.37 19.30
C GLY A 84 -11.18 12.58 20.18
N GLY A 85 -10.17 13.20 20.80
CA GLY A 85 -10.28 14.44 21.57
C GLY A 85 -11.15 14.38 22.84
N GLU A 86 -11.41 15.56 23.42
CA GLU A 86 -12.36 15.78 24.54
C GLU A 86 -13.84 15.66 24.09
N THR A 87 -14.17 14.81 23.12
CA THR A 87 -15.54 14.68 22.56
C THR A 87 -16.58 14.20 23.56
N HIS A 88 -16.14 13.68 24.71
CA HIS A 88 -16.99 13.33 25.84
C HIS A 88 -17.35 14.53 26.74
N MET A 89 -16.68 15.67 26.57
CA MET A 89 -16.92 16.85 27.39
C MET A 89 -18.15 17.63 26.88
N PRO A 90 -18.93 18.22 27.81
CA PRO A 90 -20.05 19.08 27.46
C PRO A 90 -19.58 20.25 26.57
N ASP A 91 -20.51 20.80 25.79
CA ASP A 91 -20.25 22.00 24.99
C ASP A 91 -19.58 23.07 25.87
N ARG A 92 -18.45 23.62 25.40
CA ARG A 92 -17.80 24.69 26.14
C ARG A 92 -18.74 25.90 26.14
N ALA A 93 -19.13 26.34 27.35
CA ALA A 93 -19.99 27.50 27.54
C ALA A 93 -19.40 28.81 26.94
N ASP A 94 -18.10 28.83 26.65
CA ASP A 94 -17.36 29.96 26.09
C ASP A 94 -17.40 30.07 24.55
N GLY A 95 -18.09 29.15 23.87
CA GLY A 95 -18.24 29.18 22.41
C GLY A 95 -16.97 28.85 21.62
N LYS A 96 -15.89 28.39 22.28
CA LYS A 96 -14.65 28.02 21.59
C LYS A 96 -14.84 26.75 20.75
N PRO A 97 -14.10 26.61 19.63
CA PRO A 97 -14.13 25.39 18.82
C PRO A 97 -13.79 24.16 19.66
N ARG A 98 -14.57 23.10 19.51
CA ARG A 98 -14.23 21.76 20.02
C ARG A 98 -12.86 21.34 19.49
N VAL A 99 -12.15 20.51 20.26
CA VAL A 99 -10.98 19.76 19.75
C VAL A 99 -11.42 19.00 18.49
N PRO A 100 -10.71 19.13 17.37
CA PRO A 100 -11.03 18.40 16.15
C PRO A 100 -11.11 16.89 16.41
N VAL A 101 -12.11 16.22 15.84
CA VAL A 101 -12.27 14.76 16.02
C VAL A 101 -11.25 13.96 15.19
N GLY A 102 -10.58 14.63 14.27
CA GLY A 102 -9.50 14.17 13.42
C GLY A 102 -9.02 15.30 12.53
N ARG A 103 -8.09 15.00 11.63
CA ARG A 103 -7.56 15.95 10.65
C ARG A 103 -7.45 15.33 9.26
N CYS A 104 -7.69 16.15 8.24
CA CYS A 104 -7.44 15.81 6.84
C CYS A 104 -6.28 16.66 6.31
N VAL A 105 -5.20 16.01 5.92
CA VAL A 105 -4.04 16.60 5.26
C VAL A 105 -4.29 16.58 3.77
N CYS A 106 -4.09 17.70 3.08
CA CYS A 106 -4.40 17.82 1.65
C CYS A 106 -3.47 18.83 0.95
N HIS A 107 -3.51 18.85 -0.38
CA HIS A 107 -2.85 19.88 -1.17
C HIS A 107 -3.35 21.29 -0.79
N PRO A 108 -2.48 22.32 -0.70
CA PRO A 108 -2.89 23.66 -0.24
C PRO A 108 -4.02 24.28 -1.05
N GLU A 109 -4.08 24.02 -2.37
CA GLU A 109 -5.18 24.49 -3.22
C GLU A 109 -6.55 23.89 -2.85
N LEU A 110 -6.58 22.71 -2.23
CA LEU A 110 -7.82 22.03 -1.85
C LEU A 110 -8.37 22.52 -0.50
N GLU A 111 -7.51 23.02 0.40
CA GLU A 111 -7.89 23.40 1.76
C GLU A 111 -9.14 24.31 1.85
N PRO A 112 -9.23 25.44 1.11
CA PRO A 112 -10.39 26.31 1.20
C PRO A 112 -11.67 25.63 0.71
N HIS A 113 -11.56 24.78 -0.32
CA HIS A 113 -12.69 24.05 -0.89
C HIS A 113 -13.19 22.95 0.05
N LEU A 114 -12.29 22.20 0.67
CA LEU A 114 -12.64 21.18 1.66
C LEU A 114 -13.28 21.82 2.90
N ARG A 115 -12.75 22.95 3.37
CA ARG A 115 -13.36 23.70 4.48
C ARG A 115 -14.76 24.16 4.12
N ALA A 116 -14.98 24.70 2.93
CA ALA A 116 -16.30 25.13 2.47
C ALA A 116 -17.27 23.94 2.36
N MET A 117 -16.83 22.82 1.79
CA MET A 117 -17.59 21.56 1.70
C MET A 117 -18.05 21.08 3.09
N MET A 118 -17.15 21.04 4.06
CA MET A 118 -17.48 20.63 5.43
C MET A 118 -18.50 21.57 6.08
N ARG A 119 -18.37 22.89 5.87
CA ARG A 119 -19.34 23.87 6.40
C ARG A 119 -20.71 23.79 5.74
N ALA A 120 -20.80 23.34 4.48
CA ALA A 120 -22.07 23.18 3.77
C ALA A 120 -23.01 22.15 4.43
N TRP A 121 -22.47 21.20 5.21
CA TRP A 121 -23.26 20.20 5.94
C TRP A 121 -23.91 20.73 7.23
N GLU A 122 -23.38 21.80 7.83
CA GLU A 122 -23.89 22.34 9.11
C GLU A 122 -25.39 22.67 9.10
N PRO A 123 -25.94 23.41 8.10
CA PRO A 123 -27.37 23.69 8.07
C PRO A 123 -28.24 22.45 7.77
N LEU A 124 -27.67 21.44 7.11
CA LEU A 124 -28.38 20.21 6.74
C LEU A 124 -28.53 19.28 7.95
N GLU A 125 -27.42 19.04 8.66
CA GLU A 125 -27.40 18.19 9.85
C GLU A 125 -27.90 18.92 11.10
N ARG A 126 -27.97 20.25 11.07
CA ARG A 126 -28.17 21.11 12.25
C ARG A 126 -27.16 20.78 13.35
N GLN A 127 -25.96 20.40 12.94
CA GLN A 127 -24.86 19.96 13.80
C GLN A 127 -23.57 20.58 13.30
N ARG A 128 -22.78 21.11 14.24
CA ARG A 128 -21.45 21.67 13.95
C ARG A 128 -20.37 20.64 14.23
N THR A 129 -20.15 19.73 13.29
CA THR A 129 -19.11 18.71 13.38
C THR A 129 -17.72 19.37 13.45
N PRO A 130 -16.90 19.11 14.49
CA PRO A 130 -15.54 19.65 14.59
C PRO A 130 -14.60 18.94 13.62
N PHE A 131 -13.84 19.70 12.83
CA PHE A 131 -12.89 19.15 11.87
C PHE A 131 -11.64 20.03 11.76
N GLU A 132 -10.54 19.43 11.33
CA GLU A 132 -9.30 20.13 10.98
C GLU A 132 -8.92 19.76 9.55
N ILE A 133 -8.67 20.77 8.71
CA ILE A 133 -8.08 20.61 7.38
C ILE A 133 -6.69 21.24 7.45
N VAL A 134 -5.66 20.47 7.11
CA VAL A 134 -4.26 20.86 7.13
C VAL A 134 -3.77 20.93 5.69
N ALA A 135 -3.42 22.12 5.24
CA ALA A 135 -2.70 22.30 3.97
C ALA A 135 -1.25 21.85 4.15
N LEU A 136 -0.79 20.90 3.35
CA LEU A 136 0.60 20.45 3.34
C LEU A 136 1.17 20.65 1.94
N ALA A 137 2.09 21.61 1.80
CA ALA A 137 2.75 21.86 0.54
C ALA A 137 3.64 20.68 0.15
N PRO A 138 3.86 20.44 -1.16
CA PRO A 138 4.89 19.52 -1.62
C PRO A 138 6.23 19.78 -0.92
N GLU A 139 7.00 18.73 -0.68
CA GLU A 139 8.29 18.75 0.02
C GLU A 139 8.23 19.11 1.51
N SER A 140 7.03 19.35 2.05
CA SER A 140 6.85 19.66 3.47
C SER A 140 6.54 18.42 4.29
N ASP A 141 6.98 18.44 5.54
CA ASP A 141 6.76 17.39 6.52
C ASP A 141 5.67 17.80 7.52
N LEU A 142 4.81 16.86 7.88
CA LEU A 142 3.91 16.96 9.02
C LEU A 142 4.23 15.84 10.02
N GLU A 143 4.52 16.17 11.27
CA GLU A 143 4.66 15.14 12.30
C GLU A 143 3.28 14.54 12.62
N ILE A 144 3.18 13.22 12.45
CA ILE A 144 1.94 12.47 12.71
C ILE A 144 1.99 11.67 14.00
N LYS A 145 3.17 11.22 14.41
CA LYS A 145 3.47 10.60 15.71
C LYS A 145 4.90 10.96 16.09
N ASN A 146 5.29 10.69 17.33
CA ASN A 146 6.67 10.92 17.79
C ASN A 146 7.68 10.25 16.85
N ASN A 147 8.55 11.06 16.23
CA ASN A 147 9.55 10.65 15.24
C ASN A 147 8.97 10.06 13.93
N ILE A 148 7.67 10.20 13.67
CA ILE A 148 7.03 9.75 12.42
C ILE A 148 6.48 10.97 11.68
N LEU A 149 6.94 11.15 10.46
CA LEU A 149 6.61 12.28 9.60
C LEU A 149 5.83 11.79 8.39
N LEU A 150 4.89 12.61 7.94
CA LEU A 150 4.22 12.48 6.65
C LEU A 150 4.79 13.57 5.73
N ARG A 151 5.54 13.18 4.71
CA ARG A 151 6.02 14.07 3.66
C ARG A 151 5.06 14.05 2.47
N ALA A 152 4.66 15.22 1.99
CA ALA A 152 3.92 15.36 0.74
C ALA A 152 4.88 15.47 -0.44
N VAL A 153 4.59 14.78 -1.54
CA VAL A 153 5.34 14.86 -2.80
C VAL A 153 4.36 15.17 -3.91
N ALA A 154 4.64 16.18 -4.74
CA ALA A 154 3.78 16.51 -5.86
C ALA A 154 3.74 15.35 -6.87
N THR A 155 2.54 14.94 -7.27
CA THR A 155 2.31 13.93 -8.30
C THR A 155 1.62 14.56 -9.51
N LYS A 156 1.39 13.77 -10.57
CA LYS A 156 0.78 14.27 -11.81
C LYS A 156 -0.55 13.57 -12.07
N HIS A 157 -1.63 14.28 -11.79
CA HIS A 157 -2.99 13.84 -12.09
C HIS A 157 -3.81 14.98 -12.70
N THR A 158 -5.07 14.74 -13.05
CA THR A 158 -5.95 15.71 -13.73
C THR A 158 -6.35 16.90 -12.84
N VAL A 159 -6.14 16.79 -11.53
CA VAL A 159 -6.39 17.80 -10.51
C VAL A 159 -5.16 17.90 -9.57
N PRO A 160 -5.06 18.94 -8.71
CA PRO A 160 -4.00 19.02 -7.72
C PRO A 160 -3.90 17.74 -6.90
N SER A 161 -2.72 17.14 -6.90
CA SER A 161 -2.50 15.77 -6.42
C SER A 161 -1.18 15.66 -5.66
N LEU A 162 -1.21 14.81 -4.63
CA LEU A 162 -0.07 14.49 -3.79
C LEU A 162 0.08 12.98 -3.68
N GLY A 163 1.33 12.53 -3.78
CA GLY A 163 1.79 11.30 -3.15
C GLY A 163 2.29 11.61 -1.74
N PHE A 164 2.40 10.57 -0.92
CA PHE A 164 2.85 10.70 0.46
C PHE A 164 3.91 9.68 0.80
N ALA A 165 4.88 10.07 1.61
CA ALA A 165 5.82 9.15 2.23
C ALA A 165 5.77 9.30 3.76
N VAL A 166 5.65 8.18 4.45
CA VAL A 166 5.75 8.12 5.91
C VAL A 166 7.19 7.79 6.27
N LEU A 167 7.84 8.70 6.99
CA LEU A 167 9.25 8.63 7.32
C LEU A 167 9.42 8.43 8.84
N GLU A 168 10.32 7.54 9.23
CA GLU A 168 10.81 7.46 10.61
C GLU A 168 12.10 8.26 10.76
N ARG A 169 12.05 9.29 11.59
CA ARG A 169 13.19 10.14 11.89
C ARG A 169 14.01 9.54 13.03
N ARG A 170 15.23 9.09 12.74
CA ARG A 170 16.16 8.54 13.74
C ARG A 170 17.37 9.44 13.93
N SER A 171 17.87 9.52 15.16
CA SER A 171 19.16 10.14 15.47
C SER A 171 20.25 9.08 15.43
N LYS A 172 21.25 9.24 14.56
CA LYS A 172 22.42 8.34 14.44
C LYS A 172 23.69 9.09 14.82
N LEU A 173 24.63 8.44 15.49
CA LEU A 173 25.93 9.02 15.79
C LEU A 173 26.67 9.41 14.50
N LYS A 174 27.29 10.60 14.45
CA LYS A 174 28.12 11.02 13.31
C LYS A 174 29.33 10.09 13.20
N GLU A 175 29.79 9.87 11.98
CA GLU A 175 30.83 8.88 11.66
C GLU A 175 32.13 9.18 12.38
N GLU A 176 32.49 10.45 12.50
CA GLU A 176 33.65 10.96 13.24
C GLU A 176 33.65 10.65 14.75
N TYR A 177 32.51 10.22 15.32
CA TYR A 177 32.38 9.88 16.74
C TYR A 177 32.12 8.38 16.98
N ARG A 178 32.06 7.53 15.94
CA ARG A 178 31.67 6.11 16.05
C ARG A 178 32.56 5.30 17.00
N ASP A 179 33.86 5.57 16.97
CA ASP A 179 34.85 4.80 17.73
C ASP A 179 35.22 5.45 19.08
N LEU A 180 34.55 6.56 19.45
CA LEU A 180 34.82 7.22 20.72
C LEU A 180 34.17 6.47 21.90
N PRO A 181 34.86 6.35 23.05
CA PRO A 181 34.28 5.81 24.27
C PRO A 181 33.05 6.58 24.72
N GLN A 182 32.10 5.89 25.37
CA GLN A 182 30.84 6.48 25.82
C GLN A 182 31.03 7.68 26.77
N GLU A 183 32.09 7.69 27.58
CA GLU A 183 32.44 8.81 28.46
C GLU A 183 32.80 10.07 27.67
N MET A 184 33.60 9.93 26.60
CA MET A 184 33.97 11.03 25.70
C MET A 184 32.75 11.55 24.93
N LEU A 185 31.85 10.66 24.49
CA LEU A 185 30.60 11.05 23.85
C LEU A 185 29.68 11.86 24.79
N ARG A 186 29.63 11.49 26.08
CA ARG A 186 28.86 12.23 27.09
C ARG A 186 29.45 13.61 27.35
N ASP A 187 30.77 13.73 27.41
CA ASP A 187 31.48 15.01 27.59
C ASP A 187 31.33 15.92 26.36
N LEU A 188 31.43 15.38 25.14
CA LEU A 188 31.13 16.14 23.92
C LEU A 188 29.68 16.66 23.91
N ARG A 189 28.72 15.83 24.32
CA ARG A 189 27.31 16.24 24.43
C ARG A 189 27.08 17.27 25.54
N SER A 190 27.73 17.15 26.70
CA SER A 190 27.61 18.13 27.81
C SER A 190 28.22 19.49 27.45
N ARG A 191 29.21 19.50 26.54
CA ARG A 191 29.78 20.71 25.93
C ARG A 191 28.94 21.29 24.79
N GLY A 192 27.77 20.71 24.50
CA GLY A 192 26.86 21.18 23.45
C GLY A 192 27.28 20.78 22.02
N THR A 193 28.23 19.85 21.87
CA THR A 193 28.63 19.37 20.53
C THR A 193 27.54 18.47 19.98
N GLU A 194 27.07 18.78 18.77
CA GLU A 194 26.09 17.94 18.08
C GLU A 194 26.78 16.69 17.53
N ILE A 195 26.73 15.60 18.32
CA ILE A 195 27.39 14.34 17.99
C ILE A 195 26.55 13.41 17.11
N THR A 196 25.28 13.73 16.87
CA THR A 196 24.36 12.90 16.06
C THR A 196 23.91 13.63 14.80
N ARG A 197 23.53 12.88 13.77
CA ARG A 197 22.83 13.34 12.58
C ARG A 197 21.43 12.74 12.56
N MET A 198 20.47 13.51 12.04
CA MET A 198 19.13 13.00 11.80
C MET A 198 19.10 12.28 10.45
N VAL A 199 18.46 11.12 10.42
CA VAL A 199 18.25 10.32 9.21
C VAL A 199 16.78 9.96 9.15
N ASP A 200 16.15 10.29 8.03
CA ASP A 200 14.78 9.90 7.75
C ASP A 200 14.79 8.57 7.00
N ILE A 201 14.02 7.60 7.49
CA ILE A 201 13.92 6.25 6.92
C ILE A 201 12.52 6.10 6.33
N PRO A 202 12.37 5.97 5.00
CA PRO A 202 11.07 5.74 4.38
C PRO A 202 10.45 4.40 4.79
N LEU A 203 9.29 4.45 5.46
CA LEU A 203 8.55 3.27 5.91
C LEU A 203 7.51 2.85 4.88
N ILE A 204 6.67 3.80 4.46
CA ILE A 204 5.55 3.55 3.56
C ILE A 204 5.49 4.70 2.55
N ALA A 205 5.43 4.40 1.27
CA ALA A 205 5.09 5.35 0.23
C ALA A 205 3.69 5.06 -0.32
N TYR A 206 2.93 6.11 -0.62
CA TYR A 206 1.63 6.05 -1.25
C TYR A 206 1.61 6.99 -2.46
N THR A 207 1.31 6.48 -3.64
CA THR A 207 1.36 7.29 -4.87
C THR A 207 0.18 8.24 -5.00
N GLY A 208 -0.99 7.88 -4.46
CA GLY A 208 -2.26 8.41 -4.97
C GLY A 208 -2.44 8.05 -6.45
N ASP A 209 -3.49 8.59 -7.07
CA ASP A 209 -3.66 8.48 -8.51
C ASP A 209 -2.67 9.39 -9.23
N THR A 210 -1.99 8.84 -10.23
CA THR A 210 -0.92 9.55 -10.90
C THR A 210 -0.53 8.92 -12.23
N ALA A 211 -0.12 9.76 -13.17
CA ALA A 211 0.64 9.33 -14.35
C ALA A 211 2.04 8.83 -13.92
N PRO A 212 2.81 8.20 -14.82
CA PRO A 212 4.24 7.97 -14.57
C PRO A 212 5.01 9.31 -14.47
N GLY A 213 6.05 9.35 -13.63
CA GLY A 213 6.89 10.54 -13.49
C GLY A 213 8.10 10.37 -12.58
N GLU A 214 9.00 11.36 -12.61
CA GLU A 214 10.27 11.35 -11.88
C GLU A 214 10.11 11.37 -10.35
N TYR A 215 8.98 11.85 -9.83
CA TYR A 215 8.70 11.81 -8.40
C TYR A 215 8.64 10.38 -7.85
N LEU A 216 8.33 9.37 -8.68
CA LEU A 216 8.29 7.96 -8.27
C LEU A 216 9.69 7.34 -8.08
N VAL A 217 10.76 7.98 -8.57
CA VAL A 217 12.15 7.50 -8.40
C VAL A 217 12.87 8.16 -7.22
N ARG A 218 12.24 9.13 -6.55
CA ARG A 218 12.82 9.80 -5.39
C ARG A 218 13.07 8.83 -4.24
N ASP A 219 14.04 9.12 -3.38
CA ASP A 219 14.40 8.28 -2.23
C ASP A 219 13.20 7.96 -1.34
N GLU A 220 12.26 8.89 -1.16
CA GLU A 220 11.05 8.65 -0.36
C GLU A 220 10.16 7.53 -0.91
N PHE A 221 10.19 7.28 -2.22
CA PHE A 221 9.47 6.20 -2.89
C PHE A 221 10.38 5.00 -3.12
N ALA A 222 11.60 5.22 -3.62
CA ALA A 222 12.56 4.18 -3.96
C ALA A 222 13.01 3.35 -2.75
N ASP A 223 13.24 4.00 -1.60
CA ASP A 223 13.73 3.34 -0.38
C ASP A 223 12.62 2.94 0.60
N ALA A 224 11.35 3.17 0.26
CA ALA A 224 10.22 2.81 1.11
C ALA A 224 10.15 1.30 1.32
N LYS A 225 9.98 0.86 2.58
CA LYS A 225 9.79 -0.55 2.91
C LYS A 225 8.51 -1.13 2.29
N ILE A 226 7.44 -0.34 2.28
CA ILE A 226 6.15 -0.68 1.65
C ILE A 226 5.81 0.38 0.61
N MET A 227 5.57 -0.03 -0.63
CA MET A 227 5.07 0.84 -1.70
C MET A 227 3.58 0.55 -1.91
N ILE A 228 2.70 1.51 -1.71
CA ILE A 228 1.28 1.42 -2.03
C ILE A 228 1.05 2.23 -3.30
N ALA A 229 0.92 1.55 -4.43
CA ALA A 229 0.86 2.18 -5.74
C ALA A 229 -0.50 1.95 -6.41
N GLU A 230 -1.04 3.00 -7.03
CA GLU A 230 -2.17 2.83 -7.95
C GLU A 230 -1.71 1.98 -9.15
N CYS A 231 -2.61 1.13 -9.66
CA CYS A 231 -2.41 0.45 -10.93
C CYS A 231 -3.77 0.20 -11.54
N THR A 232 -4.24 1.18 -12.31
CA THR A 232 -5.61 1.18 -12.82
C THR A 232 -5.82 0.17 -13.95
N PHE A 233 -4.79 -0.07 -14.77
CA PHE A 233 -4.91 -0.84 -16.01
C PHE A 233 -3.89 -1.99 -16.10
N PHE A 234 -4.34 -3.15 -16.59
CA PHE A 234 -3.51 -4.36 -16.73
C PHE A 234 -3.50 -4.96 -18.15
N GLU A 235 -4.47 -4.55 -18.97
CA GLU A 235 -4.64 -5.00 -20.34
C GLU A 235 -3.65 -4.28 -21.28
N PRO A 236 -2.91 -5.01 -22.14
CA PRO A 236 -1.84 -4.43 -22.96
C PRO A 236 -2.25 -3.23 -23.83
N ASP A 237 -3.50 -3.18 -24.27
CA ASP A 237 -4.09 -2.14 -25.12
C ASP A 237 -4.63 -0.93 -24.33
N HIS A 238 -4.61 -0.98 -23.00
CA HIS A 238 -5.08 0.11 -22.14
C HIS A 238 -4.02 1.18 -21.82
N GLY A 239 -2.83 1.12 -22.43
CA GLY A 239 -1.78 2.12 -22.24
C GLY A 239 -2.20 3.56 -22.62
N ASP A 240 -2.97 3.73 -23.70
CA ASP A 240 -3.52 5.05 -24.07
C ASP A 240 -4.52 5.56 -23.04
N ARG A 241 -5.37 4.66 -22.52
CA ARG A 241 -6.37 5.00 -21.50
C ARG A 241 -5.71 5.45 -20.20
N ALA A 242 -4.64 4.76 -19.79
CA ALA A 242 -3.82 5.14 -18.65
C ALA A 242 -3.25 6.56 -18.82
N ARG A 243 -2.68 6.86 -19.99
CA ARG A 243 -2.13 8.20 -20.30
C ARG A 243 -3.20 9.28 -20.28
N THR A 244 -4.35 9.06 -20.92
CA THR A 244 -5.44 10.05 -20.96
C THR A 244 -6.03 10.31 -19.58
N GLY A 245 -6.22 9.27 -18.77
CA GLY A 245 -6.71 9.39 -17.40
C GLY A 245 -5.66 9.85 -16.39
N MET A 246 -4.40 9.96 -16.78
CA MET A 246 -3.25 10.20 -15.88
C MET A 246 -3.18 9.17 -14.75
N HIS A 247 -3.18 7.89 -15.13
CA HIS A 247 -3.05 6.73 -14.25
C HIS A 247 -1.85 5.85 -14.63
N LEU A 248 -1.49 4.93 -13.75
CA LEU A 248 -0.45 3.93 -14.01
C LEU A 248 -1.04 2.69 -14.71
N HIS A 249 -0.25 2.16 -15.65
CA HIS A 249 -0.44 0.82 -16.22
C HIS A 249 0.51 -0.17 -15.54
N ILE A 250 0.19 -1.47 -15.56
CA ILE A 250 1.08 -2.51 -15.00
C ILE A 250 2.51 -2.42 -15.55
N ASP A 251 2.69 -2.08 -16.82
CA ASP A 251 4.02 -1.92 -17.42
C ASP A 251 4.84 -0.80 -16.76
N ASP A 252 4.19 0.25 -16.25
CA ASP A 252 4.87 1.31 -15.50
C ASP A 252 5.35 0.79 -14.14
N ILE A 253 4.56 -0.05 -13.47
CA ILE A 253 4.98 -0.76 -12.25
C ILE A 253 6.20 -1.63 -12.55
N ILE A 254 6.17 -2.42 -13.65
CA ILE A 254 7.29 -3.29 -14.04
C ILE A 254 8.58 -2.50 -14.26
N ARG A 255 8.50 -1.32 -14.90
CA ARG A 255 9.65 -0.43 -15.10
C ARG A 255 10.21 0.12 -13.79
N MET A 256 9.39 0.23 -12.75
CA MET A 256 9.79 0.73 -11.44
C MET A 256 10.38 -0.34 -10.52
N LEU A 257 10.22 -1.63 -10.82
CA LEU A 257 10.73 -2.72 -9.98
C LEU A 257 12.23 -2.64 -9.68
N PRO A 258 13.12 -2.27 -10.62
CA PRO A 258 14.55 -2.12 -10.34
C PRO A 258 14.88 -0.93 -9.43
N VAL A 259 13.97 0.04 -9.33
CA VAL A 259 14.15 1.28 -8.53
C VAL A 259 13.58 1.10 -7.13
N TRP A 260 12.38 0.54 -7.02
CA TRP A 260 11.70 0.35 -5.76
C TRP A 260 12.29 -0.81 -4.97
N LYS A 261 12.95 -0.50 -3.85
CA LYS A 261 13.53 -1.47 -2.92
C LYS A 261 12.52 -2.05 -1.92
N ALA A 262 11.24 -1.70 -2.09
CA ALA A 262 10.16 -2.13 -1.22
C ALA A 262 10.10 -3.66 -1.09
N GLU A 263 9.99 -4.11 0.16
CA GLU A 263 9.76 -5.52 0.51
C GLU A 263 8.36 -5.99 0.08
N ALA A 264 7.41 -5.05 0.01
CA ALA A 264 6.07 -5.28 -0.51
C ALA A 264 5.60 -4.09 -1.35
N ILE A 265 5.15 -4.37 -2.57
CA ILE A 265 4.45 -3.45 -3.46
C ILE A 265 2.97 -3.83 -3.42
N VAL A 266 2.14 -3.00 -2.81
CA VAL A 266 0.69 -3.19 -2.71
C VAL A 266 0.01 -2.38 -3.80
N LEU A 267 -0.46 -3.07 -4.83
CA LEU A 267 -1.25 -2.49 -5.91
C LEU A 267 -2.69 -2.29 -5.47
N VAL A 268 -3.17 -1.08 -5.72
CA VAL A 268 -4.51 -0.61 -5.39
C VAL A 268 -5.14 0.03 -6.64
N HIS A 269 -6.39 0.49 -6.52
CA HIS A 269 -7.07 1.24 -7.57
C HIS A 269 -7.20 0.50 -8.91
N ALA A 270 -7.35 -0.84 -8.89
CA ALA A 270 -7.58 -1.59 -10.12
C ALA A 270 -8.97 -1.29 -10.70
N SER A 271 -9.07 -1.23 -12.04
CA SER A 271 -10.36 -1.08 -12.71
C SER A 271 -11.27 -2.27 -12.44
N ARG A 272 -12.56 -2.00 -12.23
CA ARG A 272 -13.61 -3.05 -12.17
C ARG A 272 -13.67 -3.97 -13.38
N ARG A 273 -13.17 -3.51 -14.54
CA ARG A 273 -13.13 -4.31 -15.77
C ARG A 273 -12.07 -5.42 -15.70
N THR A 274 -11.06 -5.23 -14.87
CA THR A 274 -9.96 -6.18 -14.68
C THR A 274 -10.29 -7.13 -13.55
N THR A 275 -10.36 -8.43 -13.85
CA THR A 275 -10.53 -9.42 -12.78
C THR A 275 -9.24 -9.56 -11.98
N ILE A 276 -9.35 -9.83 -10.68
CA ILE A 276 -8.18 -10.06 -9.80
C ILE A 276 -7.33 -11.23 -10.30
N HIS A 277 -7.96 -12.27 -10.84
CA HIS A 277 -7.26 -13.42 -11.44
C HIS A 277 -6.38 -12.97 -12.60
N TYR A 278 -6.96 -12.24 -13.56
CA TYR A 278 -6.22 -11.74 -14.71
C TYR A 278 -5.09 -10.79 -14.30
N ALA A 279 -5.35 -9.86 -13.37
CA ALA A 279 -4.31 -8.98 -12.84
C ALA A 279 -3.12 -9.77 -12.25
N ARG A 280 -3.40 -10.85 -11.52
CA ARG A 280 -2.38 -11.76 -10.97
C ARG A 280 -1.59 -12.49 -12.05
N GLU A 281 -2.26 -13.06 -13.05
CA GLU A 281 -1.59 -13.70 -14.19
C GLU A 281 -0.67 -12.71 -14.93
N ARG A 282 -1.11 -11.46 -15.11
CA ARG A 282 -0.29 -10.40 -15.71
C ARG A 282 0.94 -10.08 -14.86
N ILE A 283 0.78 -9.97 -13.53
CA ILE A 283 1.91 -9.76 -12.62
C ILE A 283 2.91 -10.91 -12.71
N GLU A 284 2.44 -12.16 -12.64
CA GLU A 284 3.29 -13.35 -12.69
C GLU A 284 4.03 -13.48 -14.03
N ALA A 285 3.37 -13.14 -15.15
CA ALA A 285 3.97 -13.17 -16.48
C ALA A 285 5.04 -12.09 -16.70
N LEU A 286 4.91 -10.92 -16.07
CA LEU A 286 5.76 -9.76 -16.35
C LEU A 286 6.84 -9.50 -15.30
N ALA A 287 6.57 -9.76 -14.02
CA ALA A 287 7.43 -9.33 -12.92
C ALA A 287 8.55 -10.33 -12.56
N GLY A 288 8.55 -11.54 -13.13
CA GLY A 288 9.57 -12.55 -12.84
C GLY A 288 9.72 -12.81 -11.34
N ALA A 289 10.94 -12.72 -10.82
CA ALA A 289 11.24 -12.93 -9.40
C ALA A 289 10.55 -11.90 -8.48
N ASP A 290 10.29 -10.69 -8.96
CA ASP A 290 9.64 -9.63 -8.19
C ASP A 290 8.14 -9.88 -7.98
N ALA A 291 7.51 -10.79 -8.73
CA ALA A 291 6.10 -11.13 -8.57
C ALA A 291 5.75 -11.50 -7.11
N ALA A 292 6.69 -12.13 -6.38
CA ALA A 292 6.50 -12.55 -4.99
C ALA A 292 6.31 -11.40 -3.99
N ARG A 293 6.80 -10.20 -4.32
CA ARG A 293 6.64 -8.99 -3.49
C ARG A 293 5.53 -8.05 -3.99
N ILE A 294 4.85 -8.38 -5.09
CA ILE A 294 3.71 -7.61 -5.60
C ILE A 294 2.41 -8.23 -5.08
N HIS A 295 1.55 -7.40 -4.50
CA HIS A 295 0.31 -7.83 -3.86
C HIS A 295 -0.85 -6.95 -4.32
N LEU A 296 -1.98 -7.55 -4.70
CA LEU A 296 -3.22 -6.81 -4.96
C LEU A 296 -4.00 -6.69 -3.65
N LEU A 297 -4.28 -5.47 -3.18
CA LEU A 297 -4.99 -5.27 -1.90
C LEU A 297 -6.35 -5.98 -1.86
N MET A 298 -7.04 -5.98 -3.01
CA MET A 298 -8.37 -6.56 -3.18
C MET A 298 -8.35 -8.07 -3.53
N ASP A 299 -7.18 -8.72 -3.53
CA ASP A 299 -7.11 -10.20 -3.63
C ASP A 299 -7.32 -10.86 -2.26
N HIS A 300 -8.58 -10.93 -1.86
CA HIS A 300 -8.97 -11.50 -0.56
C HIS A 300 -8.50 -12.94 -0.37
N ARG A 301 -8.50 -13.77 -1.43
CA ARG A 301 -8.16 -15.19 -1.33
C ARG A 301 -6.68 -15.35 -1.05
N THR A 302 -5.83 -14.75 -1.87
CA THR A 302 -4.37 -14.90 -1.73
C THR A 302 -3.87 -14.23 -0.47
N ASN A 303 -4.42 -13.06 -0.12
CA ASN A 303 -3.99 -12.32 1.06
C ASN A 303 -4.38 -13.05 2.35
N ARG A 304 -5.55 -13.70 2.39
CA ARG A 304 -5.96 -14.56 3.50
C ARG A 304 -5.04 -15.77 3.65
N MET A 305 -4.74 -16.49 2.57
CA MET A 305 -3.82 -17.63 2.61
C MET A 305 -2.43 -17.23 3.09
N ARG A 306 -1.92 -16.08 2.62
CA ARG A 306 -0.65 -15.50 3.10
C ARG A 306 -0.69 -15.23 4.60
N TYR A 307 -1.76 -14.63 5.10
CA TYR A 307 -1.89 -14.35 6.52
C TYR A 307 -1.95 -15.63 7.37
N GLU A 308 -2.70 -16.64 6.94
CA GLU A 308 -2.77 -17.95 7.61
C GLU A 308 -1.37 -18.62 7.68
N GLN A 309 -0.57 -18.52 6.60
CA GLN A 309 0.82 -18.98 6.58
C GLN A 309 1.71 -18.19 7.56
N GLN A 310 1.59 -16.87 7.58
CA GLN A 310 2.34 -16.02 8.52
C GLN A 310 2.02 -16.37 9.98
N VAL A 311 0.75 -16.65 10.30
CA VAL A 311 0.32 -17.10 11.62
C VAL A 311 0.96 -18.45 11.98
N ALA A 312 0.95 -19.42 11.06
CA ALA A 312 1.55 -20.73 11.28
C ALA A 312 3.07 -20.63 11.54
N VAL A 313 3.78 -19.80 10.76
CA VAL A 313 5.23 -19.57 10.94
C VAL A 313 5.51 -18.89 12.29
N ALA A 314 4.70 -17.91 12.68
CA ALA A 314 4.85 -17.22 13.96
C ALA A 314 4.63 -18.18 15.15
N GLN A 315 3.62 -19.06 15.07
CA GLN A 315 3.36 -20.09 16.08
C GLN A 315 4.51 -21.08 16.19
N ALA A 316 4.99 -21.62 15.07
CA ALA A 316 6.13 -22.54 15.07
C ALA A 316 7.40 -21.91 15.67
N THR A 317 7.67 -20.64 15.35
CA THR A 317 8.81 -19.89 15.91
C THR A 317 8.67 -19.66 17.41
N ALA A 318 7.46 -19.35 17.88
CA ALA A 318 7.16 -19.18 19.30
C ALA A 318 7.32 -20.50 20.09
N ASP A 319 6.83 -21.61 19.54
CA ASP A 319 6.96 -22.95 20.12
C ASP A 319 8.42 -23.38 20.20
N GLU A 320 9.21 -23.15 19.15
CA GLU A 320 10.65 -23.45 19.16
C GLU A 320 11.38 -22.60 20.21
N THR A 321 11.06 -21.31 20.30
CA THR A 321 11.63 -20.41 21.31
C THR A 321 11.26 -20.86 22.72
N ALA A 322 10.02 -21.32 22.94
CA ALA A 322 9.56 -21.85 24.22
C ALA A 322 10.30 -23.15 24.59
N ARG A 323 10.46 -24.08 23.64
CA ARG A 323 11.23 -25.34 23.83
C ARG A 323 12.69 -25.08 24.18
N ARG A 324 13.34 -24.14 23.48
CA ARG A 324 14.72 -23.72 23.77
C ARG A 324 14.84 -23.10 25.17
N LYS A 325 13.86 -22.32 25.61
CA LYS A 325 13.81 -21.73 26.96
C LYS A 325 13.48 -22.74 28.06
N SER A 326 12.73 -23.79 27.76
CA SER A 326 12.38 -24.83 28.75
C SER A 326 13.46 -25.89 28.95
N GLY A 327 14.62 -25.79 28.26
CA GLY A 327 15.76 -26.70 28.45
C GLY A 327 15.49 -28.15 28.01
N ILE A 328 14.45 -28.39 27.22
CA ILE A 328 14.16 -29.74 26.69
C ILE A 328 15.07 -29.94 25.48
N VAL A 329 16.30 -30.38 25.75
CA VAL A 329 17.18 -30.98 24.74
C VAL A 329 16.64 -32.39 24.52
N ASN A 330 16.11 -32.68 23.32
CA ASN A 330 15.90 -34.07 22.93
C ASN A 330 17.26 -34.76 22.98
N PRO A 331 17.42 -35.92 23.64
CA PRO A 331 18.68 -36.63 23.63
C PRO A 331 19.05 -36.94 22.18
N GLU A 332 20.30 -36.62 21.82
CA GLU A 332 20.88 -36.95 20.53
C GLU A 332 20.62 -38.43 20.23
N VAL A 333 20.08 -38.70 19.04
CA VAL A 333 20.08 -40.05 18.49
C VAL A 333 21.53 -40.37 18.15
N ASP A 334 22.14 -41.19 18.99
CA ASP A 334 23.47 -41.78 18.78
C ASP A 334 23.48 -42.59 17.47
N PRO A 335 24.33 -42.25 16.48
CA PRO A 335 24.37 -42.95 15.20
C PRO A 335 25.11 -44.31 15.25
N SER A 336 25.40 -44.87 16.43
CA SER A 336 26.27 -46.06 16.56
C SER A 336 25.59 -47.44 16.55
N THR A 337 24.28 -47.56 16.33
CA THR A 337 23.59 -48.88 16.31
C THR A 337 22.75 -49.12 15.06
N ALA A 338 23.42 -49.27 13.92
CA ALA A 338 22.84 -49.95 12.76
C ALA A 338 23.94 -50.67 11.95
N GLN A 339 24.42 -51.79 12.48
CA GLN A 339 25.06 -52.83 11.68
C GLN A 339 24.38 -54.18 11.94
N THR A 340 24.40 -54.98 10.87
CA THR A 340 24.06 -56.42 10.72
C THR A 340 22.59 -56.78 10.46
N ASN A 341 22.21 -56.90 9.18
CA ASN A 341 22.14 -58.21 8.51
C ASN A 341 21.91 -58.11 6.99
N GLU A 342 22.84 -58.70 6.24
CA GLU A 342 22.72 -59.51 5.01
C GLU A 342 21.29 -59.98 4.62
N ALA A 343 20.87 -60.20 3.37
CA ALA A 343 21.50 -60.24 2.05
C ALA A 343 20.42 -60.42 0.95
N LEU A 344 20.87 -60.42 -0.31
CA LEU A 344 20.27 -61.04 -1.51
C LEU A 344 19.07 -60.35 -2.19
N HIS A 345 19.32 -59.60 -3.26
CA HIS A 345 19.03 -60.01 -4.65
C HIS A 345 19.37 -58.89 -5.66
N GLN A 346 20.27 -59.19 -6.59
CA GLN A 346 20.32 -58.60 -7.94
C GLN A 346 19.39 -59.45 -8.85
N PRO A 347 18.82 -58.95 -9.96
CA PRO A 347 19.64 -58.49 -11.10
C PRO A 347 19.10 -57.40 -12.04
N SER A 348 20.08 -56.94 -12.84
CA SER A 348 20.09 -56.59 -14.28
C SER A 348 19.58 -55.24 -14.79
N GLU A 349 20.55 -54.57 -15.39
CA GLU A 349 20.53 -53.51 -16.40
C GLU A 349 19.56 -53.74 -17.56
N ALA A 350 19.06 -52.65 -18.16
CA ALA A 350 18.95 -52.52 -19.61
C ALA A 350 18.85 -51.04 -20.04
N LEU A 351 19.74 -50.67 -20.96
CA LEU A 351 19.78 -49.43 -21.73
C LEU A 351 18.59 -49.29 -22.70
N SER A 352 18.15 -48.05 -22.98
CA SER A 352 17.88 -47.58 -24.35
C SER A 352 17.37 -46.12 -24.40
N GLN A 353 18.19 -45.23 -24.96
CA GLN A 353 17.75 -44.22 -25.95
C GLN A 353 18.32 -44.68 -27.32
N PRO A 354 18.11 -44.03 -28.49
CA PRO A 354 17.35 -42.80 -28.84
C PRO A 354 16.49 -42.95 -30.13
N SER A 355 15.79 -41.89 -30.58
CA SER A 355 15.73 -41.54 -32.02
C SER A 355 15.13 -40.15 -32.28
N GLU A 356 15.83 -39.38 -33.11
CA GLU A 356 15.47 -38.09 -33.72
C GLU A 356 14.45 -38.20 -34.87
N ALA A 357 13.88 -37.04 -35.22
CA ALA A 357 13.89 -36.42 -36.57
C ALA A 357 12.54 -36.14 -37.27
N LEU A 358 12.54 -34.97 -37.96
CA LEU A 358 11.86 -34.57 -39.21
C LEU A 358 10.73 -33.50 -39.18
N SER A 359 11.15 -32.25 -39.45
CA SER A 359 10.79 -31.35 -40.58
C SER A 359 9.32 -31.05 -40.98
N ALA A 360 8.88 -29.79 -40.72
CA ALA A 360 8.43 -28.69 -41.63
C ALA A 360 7.49 -28.94 -42.87
N PRO A 361 7.07 -27.89 -43.62
CA PRO A 361 5.97 -26.92 -43.35
C PRO A 361 4.97 -26.77 -44.56
N THR A 362 3.84 -26.07 -44.39
CA THR A 362 2.98 -25.41 -45.44
C THR A 362 1.77 -24.77 -44.72
N HIS A 363 1.13 -23.66 -45.07
CA HIS A 363 0.89 -23.00 -46.36
C HIS A 363 0.49 -21.52 -46.11
N GLU A 364 0.96 -20.62 -46.98
CA GLU A 364 0.37 -19.29 -47.24
C GLU A 364 -1.03 -19.42 -47.86
N THR A 365 -1.94 -18.50 -47.50
CA THR A 365 -2.87 -17.87 -48.46
C THR A 365 -3.11 -16.42 -48.07
N ASP A 366 -2.69 -15.57 -48.99
CA ASP A 366 -2.96 -14.15 -49.18
C ASP A 366 -4.38 -13.97 -49.76
N GLU A 367 -5.21 -13.10 -49.19
CA GLU A 367 -6.34 -12.45 -49.89
C GLU A 367 -6.49 -11.00 -49.42
N SER A 368 -5.88 -10.10 -50.19
CA SER A 368 -6.47 -8.91 -50.80
C SER A 368 -7.54 -8.10 -50.04
N GLN A 369 -7.14 -6.88 -49.65
CA GLN A 369 -7.74 -5.59 -50.02
C GLN A 369 -9.23 -5.54 -50.39
N VAL A 370 -10.03 -4.86 -49.57
CA VAL A 370 -11.10 -3.95 -50.06
C VAL A 370 -11.08 -2.66 -49.24
N SER A 371 -10.66 -1.59 -49.91
CA SER A 371 -10.88 -0.19 -49.56
C SER A 371 -12.31 0.23 -49.94
N ALA A 372 -13.03 0.91 -49.04
CA ALA A 372 -14.08 1.85 -49.42
C ALA A 372 -14.36 2.83 -48.27
N ASP A 373 -13.92 4.07 -48.48
CA ASP A 373 -14.42 5.29 -47.86
C ASP A 373 -15.93 5.42 -48.06
N VAL A 374 -16.70 5.77 -47.01
CA VAL A 374 -17.90 6.63 -47.12
C VAL A 374 -18.11 7.40 -45.81
N GLU A 375 -17.81 8.69 -45.90
CA GLU A 375 -18.51 9.87 -45.37
C GLU A 375 -19.43 9.76 -44.13
N SER A 376 -19.05 10.55 -43.13
CA SER A 376 -19.93 11.26 -42.20
C SER A 376 -21.02 12.09 -42.90
N PRO A 377 -22.12 12.39 -42.19
CA PRO A 377 -22.38 13.81 -41.98
C PRO A 377 -22.74 14.17 -40.53
N SER A 378 -22.22 15.32 -40.15
CA SER A 378 -22.63 16.18 -39.06
C SER A 378 -24.10 16.62 -39.16
N SER A 379 -24.80 16.58 -38.04
CA SER A 379 -25.73 17.63 -37.58
C SER A 379 -26.01 17.44 -36.10
#